data_AF-A0A7C5BPD8-F1
#
_entry.id   AF-A0A7C5BPD8-F1
#
_cell.length_a   1.000
_cell.length_b   1.000
_cell.length_c   1.000
_cell.angle_alpha   90.00
_cell.angle_beta   90.00
_cell.angle_gamma   90.00
#
_symmetry.space_group_name_H-M   'P 1'
#
loop_
_entity.id
_entity.type
_entity.pdbx_description
1 polymer ?
#
loop_
_entity_poly.entity_id
_entity_poly.type
_entity_poly.pdbx_seq_one_letter_code
_entity_poly.pdbx_strand_id
1 'polypeptide(L)'
;MKQSKQHPKYVWDLAVRLFHWSLVITFIIAYLTGDEESNLHIYTGYIILALVSFRIIWGFIGTKHARFKDFIYGPSEILLHAKGLFLGKVKAYTGHNPLGGLMVMALLLT
;
A
#
# COMPACT_ATOMS: atom_id res chain seq x y z
N MET A 1 15.76 -14.30 -34.71
CA MET A 1 15.16 -14.06 -33.38
C MET A 1 15.01 -12.56 -33.18
N LYS A 2 13.79 -11.98 -33.28
CA LYS A 2 13.55 -10.57 -32.90
C LYS A 2 13.45 -10.52 -31.38
N GLN A 3 14.47 -9.99 -30.70
CA GLN A 3 14.36 -9.64 -29.29
C GLN A 3 13.32 -8.51 -29.18
N SER A 4 12.13 -8.82 -28.65
CA SER A 4 11.13 -7.81 -28.33
C SER A 4 11.72 -6.89 -27.25
N LYS A 5 11.91 -5.60 -27.57
CA LYS A 5 12.29 -4.57 -26.60
C LYS A 5 11.29 -4.64 -25.43
N GLN A 6 11.72 -5.09 -24.27
CA GLN A 6 10.88 -5.08 -23.07
C GLN A 6 10.80 -3.62 -22.59
N HIS A 7 9.65 -2.99 -22.82
CA HIS A 7 9.38 -1.69 -22.22
C HIS A 7 9.23 -1.89 -20.69
N PRO A 8 9.90 -1.07 -19.86
CA PRO A 8 9.76 -1.16 -18.41
C PRO A 8 8.28 -1.00 -18.05
N LYS A 9 7.72 -2.04 -17.45
CA LYS A 9 6.31 -2.06 -17.02
C LYS A 9 6.27 -1.53 -15.59
N TYR A 10 5.95 -0.24 -15.44
CA TYR A 10 5.82 0.36 -14.12
C TYR A 10 4.65 -0.26 -13.37
N VAL A 11 4.94 -0.95 -12.28
CA VAL A 11 3.93 -1.61 -11.45
C VAL A 11 3.17 -0.58 -10.62
N TRP A 12 3.90 0.33 -9.94
CA TRP A 12 3.28 1.38 -9.12
C TRP A 12 3.35 2.71 -9.81
N ASP A 13 2.17 3.31 -9.99
CA ASP A 13 2.02 4.65 -10.52
C ASP A 13 2.58 5.72 -9.59
N LEU A 14 2.82 6.91 -10.16
CA LEU A 14 3.41 8.03 -9.43
C LEU A 14 2.54 8.45 -8.24
N ALA A 15 1.22 8.40 -8.36
CA ALA A 15 0.31 8.85 -7.31
C ALA A 15 0.39 7.95 -6.06
N VAL A 16 0.50 6.63 -6.24
CA VAL A 16 0.73 5.69 -5.13
C VAL A 16 2.05 5.97 -4.41
N ARG A 17 3.12 6.28 -5.16
CA ARG A 17 4.44 6.58 -4.59
C ARG A 17 4.42 7.89 -3.80
N LEU A 18 3.80 8.93 -4.37
CA LEU A 18 3.65 10.21 -3.69
C LEU A 18 2.83 10.06 -2.41
N PHE A 19 1.68 9.40 -2.48
CA PHE A 19 0.87 9.09 -1.30
C PHE A 19 1.69 8.38 -0.22
N HIS A 20 2.42 7.32 -0.58
CA HIS A 20 3.17 6.53 0.40
C HIS A 20 4.24 7.36 1.11
N TRP A 21 5.07 8.09 0.35
CA TRP A 21 6.13 8.90 0.95
C TRP A 21 5.58 10.10 1.73
N SER A 22 4.50 10.72 1.26
CA SER A 22 3.80 11.75 2.03
C SER A 22 3.27 11.19 3.35
N LEU A 23 2.63 10.02 3.33
CA LEU A 23 2.11 9.38 4.54
C LEU A 23 3.23 9.05 5.53
N VAL A 24 4.36 8.49 5.06
CA VAL A 24 5.53 8.19 5.90
C VAL A 24 6.06 9.45 6.58
N ILE A 25 6.27 10.52 5.82
CA ILE A 25 6.80 11.78 6.37
C ILE A 25 5.81 12.39 7.37
N THR A 26 4.53 12.48 7.02
CA THR A 26 3.51 13.07 7.90
C THR A 26 3.32 12.24 9.17
N PHE A 27 3.36 10.91 9.08
CA PHE A 27 3.30 10.02 10.24
C PHE A 27 4.48 10.21 11.18
N ILE A 28 5.71 10.31 10.65
CA ILE A 28 6.91 10.56 11.47
C ILE A 28 6.78 11.89 12.22
N ILE A 29 6.33 12.95 11.55
CA ILE A 29 6.11 14.25 12.20
C ILE A 29 5.04 14.09 13.30
N ALA A 30 3.88 13.50 12.98
CA ALA A 30 2.80 13.28 13.94
C ALA A 30 3.27 12.52 15.18
N TYR A 31 4.07 11.47 14.98
CA TYR A 31 4.64 10.65 16.05
C TYR A 31 5.59 11.45 16.94
N LEU A 32 6.54 12.18 16.35
CA LEU A 32 7.52 12.98 17.10
C LEU A 32 6.89 14.17 17.82
N THR A 33 5.77 14.70 17.33
CA THR A 33 5.10 15.87 17.91
C THR A 33 3.91 15.53 18.82
N GLY A 34 3.67 14.23 19.08
CA GLY A 34 2.49 13.74 19.78
C GLY A 34 2.52 13.94 21.30
N ASP A 35 3.70 13.96 21.90
CA ASP A 35 3.83 13.99 23.37
C ASP A 35 3.39 15.32 24.02
N GLU A 36 3.42 16.44 23.28
CA GLU A 36 3.11 17.77 23.80
C GLU A 36 1.76 18.34 23.31
N GLU A 37 0.88 17.54 22.69
CA GLU A 37 -0.35 18.01 22.02
C GLU A 37 -0.15 19.29 21.19
N SER A 38 0.86 19.27 20.33
CA SER A 38 1.19 20.44 19.50
C SER A 38 0.17 20.66 18.37
N ASN A 39 0.00 21.91 17.95
CA ASN A 39 -0.75 22.24 16.72
C ASN A 39 -0.22 21.45 15.50
N LEU A 40 1.07 21.13 15.48
CA LEU A 40 1.68 20.31 14.42
C LEU A 40 1.14 18.87 14.43
N HIS A 41 0.93 18.25 15.60
CA HIS A 41 0.31 16.94 15.69
C HIS A 41 -1.13 16.96 15.12
N ILE A 42 -1.90 18.00 15.46
CA ILE A 42 -3.28 18.16 14.97
C ILE A 42 -3.30 18.32 13.44
N TYR A 43 -2.48 19.22 12.89
CA TYR A 43 -2.43 19.44 11.44
C TYR A 43 -1.94 18.20 10.68
N THR A 44 -0.95 17.49 11.21
CA THR A 44 -0.47 16.25 10.59
C THR A 44 -1.55 15.15 10.62
N GLY A 45 -2.36 15.09 11.67
CA GLY A 45 -3.56 14.24 11.72
C GLY A 45 -4.55 14.53 10.58
N TYR A 46 -4.87 15.80 10.34
CA TYR A 46 -5.74 16.18 9.21
C TYR A 46 -5.14 15.85 7.83
N ILE A 47 -3.82 16.01 7.68
CA ILE A 47 -3.12 15.63 6.45
C ILE A 47 -3.17 14.10 6.25
N ILE A 48 -2.94 13.31 7.29
CA ILE A 48 -3.07 11.85 7.24
C ILE A 48 -4.48 11.45 6.83
N LEU A 49 -5.51 12.07 7.41
CA LEU A 49 -6.92 11.81 7.05
C LEU A 49 -7.19 12.11 5.57
N ALA A 50 -6.67 13.23 5.05
CA ALA A 50 -6.80 13.57 3.64
C ALA A 50 -6.06 12.57 2.73
N LEU A 51 -4.84 12.17 3.09
CA LEU A 51 -4.05 11.16 2.38
C LEU A 51 -4.77 9.81 2.35
N VAL A 52 -5.30 9.35 3.48
CA VAL A 52 -6.06 8.08 3.58
C VAL A 52 -7.33 8.14 2.72
N SER A 53 -8.06 9.26 2.75
CA SER A 53 -9.24 9.48 1.90
C SER A 53 -8.87 9.40 0.41
N PHE A 54 -7.79 10.07 0.02
CA PHE A 54 -7.23 9.96 -1.33
C PHE A 54 -6.91 8.50 -1.68
N ARG A 55 -6.26 7.76 -0.76
CA ARG A 55 -5.88 6.36 -1.01
C ARG A 55 -7.09 5.46 -1.22
N ILE A 56 -8.15 5.65 -0.43
CA ILE A 56 -9.41 4.91 -0.56
C ILE A 56 -9.99 5.15 -1.95
N ILE A 57 -10.15 6.41 -2.36
CA ILE A 57 -10.65 6.78 -3.69
C ILE A 57 -9.78 6.17 -4.79
N TRP A 58 -8.45 6.35 -4.70
CA TRP A 58 -7.50 5.81 -5.68
C TRP A 58 -7.49 4.27 -5.71
N GLY A 59 -7.84 3.61 -4.60
CA GLY A 59 -8.04 2.17 -4.52
C GLY A 59 -9.24 1.65 -5.30
N PHE A 60 -10.18 2.51 -5.72
CA PHE A 60 -11.28 2.14 -6.60
C PHE A 60 -11.03 2.52 -8.06
N ILE A 61 -10.57 3.75 -8.32
CA ILE A 61 -10.49 4.32 -9.67
C ILE A 61 -9.06 4.42 -10.26
N GLY A 62 -8.04 4.12 -9.47
CA GLY A 62 -6.64 4.26 -9.86
C GLY A 62 -6.16 3.22 -10.88
N THR A 63 -4.84 3.16 -11.07
CA THR A 63 -4.22 2.21 -12.02
C THR A 63 -4.38 0.76 -11.57
N LYS A 64 -4.12 -0.20 -12.48
CA LYS A 64 -4.35 -1.63 -12.24
C LYS A 64 -3.88 -2.09 -10.85
N HIS A 65 -2.62 -1.82 -10.51
CA HIS A 65 -1.99 -2.29 -9.28
C HIS A 65 -2.28 -1.41 -8.06
N ALA A 66 -2.93 -0.26 -8.25
CA ALA A 66 -3.41 0.59 -7.16
C ALA A 66 -4.77 0.15 -6.64
N ARG A 67 -5.57 -0.55 -7.46
CA ARG A 67 -6.95 -0.93 -7.13
C ARG A 67 -7.02 -2.10 -6.15
N PHE A 68 -7.93 -2.00 -5.18
CA PHE A 68 -8.16 -3.04 -4.17
C PHE A 68 -8.44 -4.41 -4.79
N LYS A 69 -9.17 -4.47 -5.92
CA LYS A 69 -9.46 -5.73 -6.62
C LYS A 69 -8.22 -6.47 -7.16
N ASP A 70 -7.08 -5.78 -7.35
CA ASP A 70 -5.85 -6.40 -7.87
C ASP A 70 -5.05 -7.10 -6.76
N PHE A 71 -5.30 -6.75 -5.49
CA PHE A 71 -4.52 -7.27 -4.35
C PHE A 71 -5.32 -7.74 -3.14
N ILE A 72 -6.66 -7.67 -3.16
CA ILE A 72 -7.50 -8.35 -2.18
C ILE A 72 -7.65 -9.79 -2.63
N TYR A 73 -7.08 -10.70 -1.83
CA TYR A 73 -7.14 -12.13 -2.05
C TYR A 73 -8.09 -12.79 -1.06
N GLY A 74 -8.63 -13.95 -1.44
CA GLY A 74 -9.47 -14.75 -0.55
C GLY A 74 -8.68 -15.33 0.63
N PRO A 75 -9.36 -15.69 1.74
CA PRO A 75 -8.70 -16.23 2.94
C PRO A 75 -7.91 -17.51 2.66
N SER A 76 -8.36 -18.34 1.72
CA SER A 76 -7.65 -19.55 1.28
C SER A 76 -6.29 -19.24 0.63
N GLU A 77 -6.23 -18.24 -0.25
CA GLU A 77 -4.99 -17.83 -0.93
C GLU A 77 -4.01 -17.17 0.04
N ILE A 78 -4.52 -16.40 1.01
CA ILE A 78 -3.70 -15.80 2.08
C ILE A 78 -3.05 -16.92 2.91
N LEU A 79 -3.83 -17.92 3.36
CA LEU A 79 -3.33 -19.05 4.13
C LEU A 79 -2.34 -19.91 3.32
N LEU A 80 -2.62 -20.16 2.04
CA LEU A 80 -1.71 -20.89 1.16
C LEU A 80 -0.40 -20.14 0.96
N HIS A 81 -0.46 -18.81 0.78
CA HIS A 81 0.74 -17.99 0.66
C HIS A 81 1.56 -17.97 1.95
N ALA A 82 0.91 -17.84 3.11
CA ALA A 82 1.58 -17.90 4.41
C ALA A 82 2.27 -19.25 4.62
N LYS A 83 1.59 -20.38 4.35
CA LYS A 83 2.21 -21.72 4.42
C LYS A 83 3.37 -21.86 3.43
N GLY A 84 3.20 -21.36 2.20
CA GLY A 84 4.24 -21.37 1.17
C GLY A 84 5.51 -20.63 1.59
N LEU A 85 5.38 -19.51 2.31
CA LEU A 85 6.50 -18.78 2.90
C LEU A 85 7.29 -19.64 3.90
N PHE A 86 6.59 -20.32 4.84
CA PHE A 86 7.25 -21.21 5.81
C PHE A 86 7.92 -22.43 5.14
N LEU A 87 7.40 -22.89 4.01
CA LEU A 87 7.92 -24.03 3.25
C LEU A 87 8.97 -23.63 2.20
N GLY A 88 9.35 -22.35 2.10
CA GLY A 88 10.28 -21.84 1.10
C GLY A 88 9.75 -21.86 -0.35
N LYS A 89 8.45 -22.07 -0.55
CA LYS A 89 7.77 -22.12 -1.86
C LYS A 89 7.06 -20.80 -2.12
N VAL A 90 7.82 -19.73 -2.39
CA VAL A 90 7.27 -18.39 -2.61
C VAL A 90 6.87 -18.20 -4.07
N LYS A 91 5.58 -17.95 -4.32
CA LYS A 91 5.08 -17.50 -5.63
C LYS A 91 5.39 -16.01 -5.79
N ALA A 92 5.92 -15.63 -6.95
CA ALA A 92 6.16 -14.22 -7.28
C ALA A 92 4.82 -13.52 -7.61
N TYR A 93 4.60 -12.36 -6.99
CA TYR A 93 3.47 -11.47 -7.27
C TYR A 93 4.02 -10.17 -7.85
N THR A 94 3.41 -9.66 -8.92
CA THR A 94 3.88 -8.44 -9.59
C THR A 94 3.51 -7.18 -8.80
N GLY A 95 2.37 -7.18 -8.13
CA GLY A 95 1.91 -6.10 -7.24
C GLY A 95 2.11 -6.47 -5.77
N HIS A 96 1.08 -6.25 -4.94
CA HIS A 96 1.10 -6.73 -3.56
C HIS A 96 0.95 -8.25 -3.54
N ASN A 97 1.69 -8.91 -2.66
CA ASN A 97 1.44 -10.31 -2.33
C ASN A 97 0.22 -10.43 -1.39
N PRO A 98 -0.35 -11.63 -1.19
CA PRO A 98 -1.53 -11.83 -0.34
C PRO A 98 -1.43 -11.27 1.08
N LEU A 99 -0.25 -11.34 1.71
CA LEU A 99 -0.04 -10.79 3.05
C LEU A 99 0.11 -9.27 3.02
N GLY A 100 0.74 -8.70 1.99
CA GLY A 100 0.85 -7.27 1.80
C GLY A 100 -0.50 -6.62 1.52
N GLY A 101 -1.35 -7.28 0.73
CA GLY A 101 -2.73 -6.84 0.53
C GLY A 101 -3.54 -6.86 1.84
N LEU A 102 -3.38 -7.92 2.65
CA LEU A 102 -3.99 -8.01 3.98
C LEU A 102 -3.53 -6.87 4.90
N MET A 103 -2.24 -6.55 4.91
CA MET A 103 -1.70 -5.47 5.73
C MET A 103 -2.28 -4.10 5.36
N VAL A 104 -2.44 -3.82 4.07
CA VAL A 104 -3.11 -2.59 3.61
C VAL A 104 -4.56 -2.54 4.13
N MET A 105 -5.28 -3.66 4.10
CA MET A 105 -6.64 -3.71 4.62
C MET A 105 -6.70 -3.53 6.13
N ALA A 106 -5.76 -4.11 6.88
CA ALA A 106 -5.66 -3.90 8.32
C ALA A 106 -5.48 -2.41 8.62
N LEU A 107 -4.45 -1.77 8.05
CA LEU A 107 -4.14 -0.35 8.28
C LEU A 107 -5.24 0.64 7.86
N LEU A 108 -6.15 0.26 6.96
CA LEU A 108 -7.25 1.11 6.53
C LEU A 108 -8.54 0.92 7.34
N LEU A 109 -8.70 -0.24 7.98
CA LEU A 109 -9.91 -0.62 8.71
C LEU A 109 -9.75 -0.58 10.23
N THR A 110 -8.52 -0.46 10.73
CA THR A 110 -8.19 -0.31 12.15
C THR A 110 -7.61 1.07 12.42
#